data_AF-A0AA92ESV8-F1
#
_entry.id   AF-A0AA92ESV8-F1
#
_cell.length_a   1.000
_cell.length_b   1.000
_cell.length_c   1.000
_cell.angle_alpha   90.00
_cell.angle_beta   90.00
_cell.angle_gamma   90.00
#
_symmetry.space_group_name_H-M   'P 1'
#
loop_
_entity.id
_entity.type
_entity.pdbx_description
1 polymer ?
#
loop_
_entity_poly.entity_id
_entity_poly.type
_entity_poly.pdbx_seq_one_letter_code
_entity_poly.pdbx_strand_id
1 'polypeptide(L)'
;MLWQLTVRPWAWLRFPSHVWGVNNDTGVWVQLDDLDQKCWHLQPLSWVTPWGALLILHHPNTARRWLWLPRSWLGDAQYRRLARFLLRWRQYGRLRLSQ
;
A
#
# COMPACT_ATOMS: atom_id res chain seq x y z
N MET A 1 -13.56 -1.74 -6.63
CA MET A 1 -13.24 -3.11 -6.21
C MET A 1 -12.15 -3.09 -5.15
N LEU A 2 -12.44 -3.60 -3.95
CA LEU A 2 -11.47 -3.75 -2.86
C LEU A 2 -10.63 -5.02 -3.11
N TRP A 3 -9.31 -4.92 -3.03
CA TRP A 3 -8.41 -6.07 -3.09
C TRP A 3 -7.57 -6.14 -1.83
N GLN A 4 -7.24 -7.35 -1.39
CA GLN A 4 -6.44 -7.57 -0.19
C GLN A 4 -4.98 -7.84 -0.55
N LEU A 5 -4.09 -7.24 0.21
CA LEU A 5 -2.64 -7.35 0.14
C LEU A 5 -2.15 -7.83 1.49
N THR A 6 -1.58 -9.02 1.54
CA THR A 6 -1.01 -9.58 2.77
C THR A 6 0.49 -9.38 2.75
N VAL A 7 1.02 -8.72 3.76
CA VAL A 7 2.46 -8.48 3.92
C VAL A 7 2.94 -9.41 5.03
N ARG A 8 3.77 -10.38 4.67
CA ARG A 8 4.32 -11.36 5.61
C ARG A 8 5.83 -11.18 5.69
N PRO A 9 6.34 -10.55 6.77
CA PRO A 9 7.76 -10.52 7.05
C PRO A 9 8.32 -11.95 7.12
N TRP A 10 9.62 -12.09 6.85
CA TRP A 10 10.27 -13.39 7.04
C TRP A 10 10.16 -13.85 8.50
N ALA A 11 9.99 -15.16 8.71
CA ALA A 11 9.70 -15.74 10.02
C ALA A 11 10.74 -15.36 11.12
N TRP A 12 12.02 -15.28 10.76
CA TRP A 12 13.11 -14.86 11.65
C TRP A 12 13.06 -13.39 12.10
N LEU A 13 12.36 -12.51 11.38
CA LEU A 13 12.29 -11.08 11.71
C LEU A 13 11.26 -10.76 12.82
N ARG A 14 10.45 -11.74 13.25
CA ARG A 14 9.44 -11.64 14.33
C ARG A 14 8.42 -10.49 14.21
N PHE A 15 8.38 -9.77 13.10
CA PHE A 15 7.37 -8.75 12.85
C PHE A 15 6.01 -9.39 12.55
N PRO A 16 4.91 -8.78 13.01
CA PRO A 16 3.57 -9.28 12.72
C PRO A 16 3.27 -9.19 11.21
N SER A 17 2.47 -10.13 10.72
CA SER A 17 1.92 -10.02 9.37
C SER A 17 0.86 -8.94 9.34
N HIS A 18 0.97 -8.01 8.39
CA HIS A 18 -0.01 -6.95 8.19
C HIS A 18 -0.91 -7.29 7.01
N VAL A 19 -2.20 -6.97 7.12
CA VAL A 19 -3.17 -7.20 6.04
C VAL A 19 -3.72 -5.85 5.62
N TRP A 20 -3.47 -5.47 4.37
CA TRP A 20 -3.94 -4.23 3.81
C TRP A 20 -5.09 -4.49 2.84
N GLY A 21 -6.23 -3.84 3.05
CA GLY A 21 -7.30 -3.71 2.07
C GLY A 21 -7.06 -2.47 1.23
N VAL A 22 -6.88 -2.62 -0.08
CA VAL A 22 -6.63 -1.51 -1.00
C VAL A 22 -7.83 -1.38 -1.93
N ASN A 23 -8.43 -0.20 -1.96
CA ASN A 23 -9.49 0.11 -2.92
C ASN A 23 -8.85 0.61 -4.22
N ASN A 24 -9.00 -0.17 -5.30
CA ASN A 24 -8.42 0.19 -6.60
C ASN A 24 -9.01 1.47 -7.20
N ASP A 25 -10.26 1.79 -6.86
CA ASP A 25 -10.96 2.91 -7.47
C ASP A 25 -10.60 4.20 -6.75
N THR A 26 -10.54 4.20 -5.41
CA THR A 26 -10.28 5.40 -4.60
C THR A 26 -8.83 5.54 -4.14
N GLY A 27 -8.03 4.49 -4.27
CA GLY A 27 -6.66 4.44 -3.76
C GLY A 27 -6.54 4.52 -2.24
N VAL A 28 -7.64 4.24 -1.53
CA VAL A 28 -7.67 4.16 -0.06
C VAL A 28 -7.11 2.81 0.38
N TRP A 29 -6.24 2.86 1.37
CA TRP A 29 -5.60 1.74 2.04
C TRP A 29 -6.17 1.59 3.44
N VAL A 30 -6.60 0.40 3.80
CA VAL A 30 -7.16 0.10 5.12
C VAL A 30 -6.32 -0.99 5.74
N GLN A 31 -5.84 -0.77 6.96
CA GLN A 31 -5.19 -1.83 7.71
C GLN A 31 -6.29 -2.72 8.32
N LEU A 32 -6.42 -3.96 7.83
CA LEU A 32 -7.46 -4.91 8.22
C LEU A 32 -7.10 -5.71 9.47
N ASP A 33 -5.84 -5.73 9.86
CA ASP A 33 -5.34 -6.32 11.10
C ASP A 33 -5.47 -5.39 12.32
N ASP A 34 -5.94 -4.16 12.12
CA ASP A 34 -6.21 -3.19 13.19
C ASP A 34 -7.72 -3.13 13.47
N LEU A 35 -8.10 -3.08 14.76
CA LEU A 35 -9.50 -2.95 15.19
C LEU A 35 -10.10 -1.60 14.73
N ASP A 36 -9.25 -0.58 14.59
CA ASP A 36 -9.67 0.76 14.21
C ASP A 36 -9.94 0.92 12.70
N GLN A 37 -9.52 -0.03 11.86
CA GLN A 37 -9.68 -0.03 10.39
C GLN A 37 -9.45 1.36 9.73
N LYS A 38 -8.39 2.04 10.15
CA LYS A 38 -8.11 3.41 9.70
C LYS A 38 -7.90 3.46 8.19
N CYS A 39 -8.51 4.46 7.55
CA CYS A 39 -8.44 4.70 6.11
C CYS A 39 -7.28 5.62 5.76
N TRP A 40 -6.23 5.05 5.19
CA TRP A 40 -5.04 5.76 4.73
C TRP A 40 -5.15 6.12 3.26
N HIS A 41 -4.79 7.34 2.89
CA HIS A 41 -4.73 7.80 1.52
C HIS A 41 -3.30 7.69 0.98
N LEU A 42 -3.15 7.07 -0.18
CA LEU A 42 -1.85 6.95 -0.83
C LEU A 42 -1.43 8.28 -1.48
N GLN A 43 -0.25 8.77 -1.11
CA GLN A 43 0.34 9.93 -1.77
C GLN A 43 0.84 9.60 -3.19
N PRO A 44 0.90 10.59 -4.09
CA PRO A 44 1.36 10.38 -5.47
C PRO A 44 2.82 9.94 -5.56
N LEU A 45 3.63 10.26 -4.54
CA LEU A 45 5.00 9.79 -4.45
C LEU A 45 5.03 8.34 -3.95
N SER A 46 5.20 7.42 -4.89
CA SER A 46 5.44 6.00 -4.63
C SER A 46 6.60 5.51 -5.49
N TRP A 47 7.46 4.67 -4.92
CA TRP A 47 8.57 4.06 -5.63
C TRP A 47 8.34 2.56 -5.74
N VAL A 48 8.53 2.04 -6.95
CA VAL A 48 8.45 0.61 -7.23
C VAL A 48 9.81 0.21 -7.78
N THR A 49 10.48 -0.73 -7.12
CA THR A 49 11.79 -1.24 -7.50
C THR A 49 11.75 -2.76 -7.60
N PRO A 50 12.65 -3.43 -8.33
CA PRO A 50 12.66 -4.90 -8.41
C PRO A 50 12.65 -5.62 -7.06
N TRP A 51 13.17 -4.95 -6.00
CA TRP A 51 13.28 -5.48 -4.65
C TRP A 51 12.10 -5.15 -3.73
N GLY A 52 11.19 -4.25 -4.11
CA GLY A 52 10.07 -3.87 -3.25
C GLY A 52 9.30 -2.63 -3.72
N ALA A 53 8.45 -2.10 -2.85
CA ALA A 53 7.70 -0.87 -3.08
C ALA A 53 7.78 0.03 -1.83
N LEU A 54 8.05 1.31 -2.03
CA LEU A 54 8.02 2.34 -0.99
C LEU A 54 6.82 3.24 -1.22
N LEU A 55 6.00 3.37 -0.19
CA LEU A 55 4.74 4.09 -0.22
C LEU A 55 4.71 5.11 0.90
N ILE A 56 4.06 6.24 0.63
CA ILE A 56 3.75 7.24 1.64
C ILE A 56 2.24 7.23 1.83
N LEU A 57 1.82 6.83 3.01
CA LEU A 57 0.44 6.83 3.44
C LEU A 57 0.17 8.04 4.31
N HIS A 58 -0.92 8.75 4.04
CA HIS A 58 -1.36 9.91 4.79
C HIS A 58 -2.76 9.68 5.32
N HIS A 59 -3.00 10.06 6.55
CA HIS A 59 -4.34 10.09 7.14
C HIS A 59 -4.53 11.48 7.78
N PRO A 60 -5.71 12.10 7.64
CA PRO A 60 -5.93 13.54 7.92
C PRO A 60 -5.56 13.97 9.34
N ASN A 61 -5.57 13.04 10.30
CA ASN A 61 -5.31 13.33 11.72
C ASN A 61 -4.01 12.71 12.25
N THR A 62 -3.11 12.25 11.38
CA THR A 62 -1.87 11.56 11.80
C THR A 62 -0.70 11.91 10.89
N ALA A 63 0.52 11.81 11.43
CA ALA A 63 1.74 11.97 10.66
C ALA A 63 1.78 11.03 9.44
N ARG A 64 2.45 11.49 8.38
CA ARG A 64 2.67 10.68 7.17
C ARG A 64 3.46 9.43 7.54
N ARG A 65 2.93 8.27 7.17
CA ARG A 65 3.55 6.97 7.42
C ARG A 65 4.28 6.51 6.18
N TRP A 66 5.57 6.24 6.32
CA TRP A 66 6.37 5.60 5.28
C TRP A 66 6.21 4.09 5.41
N LEU A 67 5.78 3.43 4.34
CA LEU A 67 5.58 2.00 4.29
C LEU A 67 6.52 1.41 3.25
N TRP A 68 7.54 0.69 3.74
CA TRP A 68 8.41 -0.11 2.88
C TRP A 68 7.87 -1.54 2.80
N LEU A 69 7.62 -2.01 1.59
CA LEU A 69 7.10 -3.33 1.29
C LEU A 69 8.13 -4.09 0.45
N PRO A 70 9.03 -4.86 1.08
CA PRO A 70 9.95 -5.73 0.37
C PRO A 70 9.18 -6.72 -0.50
N ARG A 71 9.70 -6.98 -1.71
CA ARG A 71 9.13 -7.99 -2.61
C ARG A 71 9.08 -9.36 -1.94
N SER A 72 10.08 -9.69 -1.13
CA SER A 72 10.15 -10.97 -0.42
C SER A 72 9.04 -11.16 0.63
N TRP A 73 8.39 -10.08 1.07
CA TRP A 73 7.28 -10.14 2.02
C TRP A 73 5.91 -10.25 1.33
N LEU A 74 5.91 -10.19 0.00
CA LEU A 74 4.73 -10.17 -0.85
C LEU A 74 4.78 -11.41 -1.77
N GLY A 75 3.63 -12.06 -1.98
CA GLY A 75 3.56 -13.08 -3.03
C GLY A 75 3.80 -12.45 -4.41
N ASP A 76 4.45 -13.14 -5.34
CA ASP A 76 4.79 -12.60 -6.67
C ASP A 76 3.57 -12.02 -7.41
N ALA A 77 2.42 -12.70 -7.34
CA ALA A 77 1.18 -12.22 -7.94
C ALA A 77 0.67 -10.93 -7.27
N GLN A 78 0.79 -10.83 -5.94
CA GLN A 78 0.40 -9.66 -5.17
C GLN A 78 1.33 -8.49 -5.47
N TYR A 79 2.64 -8.72 -5.55
CA TYR A 79 3.62 -7.71 -5.90
C TYR A 79 3.39 -7.17 -7.33
N ARG A 80 3.16 -8.05 -8.33
CA ARG A 80 2.85 -7.61 -9.71
C ARG A 80 1.55 -6.80 -9.78
N ARG A 81 0.54 -7.15 -8.98
CA ARG A 81 -0.71 -6.38 -8.90
C ARG A 81 -0.49 -5.03 -8.23
N LEU A 82 0.26 -5.00 -7.13
CA LEU A 82 0.65 -3.79 -6.41
C LEU A 82 1.44 -2.84 -7.32
N ALA A 83 2.50 -3.33 -7.97
CA ALA A 83 3.32 -2.53 -8.88
C ALA A 83 2.49 -1.88 -9.99
N ARG A 84 1.60 -2.65 -10.64
CA ARG A 84 0.68 -2.12 -11.66
C ARG A 84 -0.26 -1.06 -11.10
N PHE A 85 -0.83 -1.30 -9.92
CA PHE A 85 -1.68 -0.34 -9.24
C PHE A 85 -0.93 0.97 -8.94
N LEU A 86 0.27 0.90 -8.37
CA LEU A 86 1.07 2.07 -8.00
C LEU A 86 1.53 2.87 -9.21
N LEU A 87 1.96 2.19 -10.28
CA LEU A 87 2.34 2.84 -11.53
C LEU A 87 1.13 3.56 -12.15
N ARG A 88 -0.04 2.91 -12.16
CA ARG A 88 -1.31 3.53 -12.60
C ARG A 88 -1.69 4.71 -11.69
N TRP A 89 -1.60 4.55 -10.38
CA TRP A 89 -1.91 5.61 -9.42
C TRP A 89 -0.97 6.81 -9.57
N ARG A 90 0.30 6.59 -9.87
CA ARG A 90 1.25 7.68 -10.16
C ARG A 90 0.88 8.44 -11.44
N GLN A 91 0.40 7.74 -12.47
CA GLN A 91 -0.01 8.35 -13.74
C GLN A 91 -1.34 9.09 -13.64
N TYR A 92 -2.35 8.49 -12.99
CA TYR A 92 -3.72 8.99 -12.97
C TYR A 92 -4.15 9.66 -11.65
N GLY A 93 -3.45 9.40 -10.54
CA GLY A 93 -3.74 10.00 -9.23
C GLY A 93 -3.53 11.52 -9.21
N ARG A 94 -2.69 12.05 -10.12
CA ARG A 94 -2.59 13.51 -10.34
C ARG A 94 -3.87 14.13 -10.88
N LEU A 95 -4.67 13.39 -11.66
CA LEU A 95 -5.88 13.91 -12.30
C LEU A 95 -7.06 14.05 -11.33
N ARG A 96 -7.05 13.35 -10.19
CA ARG A 96 -8.13 13.41 -9.18
C ARG A 96 -7.87 14.39 -8.03
N LEU A 97 -6.67 14.98 -7.93
CA LEU A 97 -6.39 16.05 -6.97
C LEU A 97 -6.87 17.43 -7.47
N SER A 98 -7.44 17.50 -8.67
CA SER A 98 -7.93 18.74 -9.30
C SER A 98 -9.45 18.86 -9.33
N GLN A 99 -10.20 18.05 -8.56
CA GLN A 99 -11.64 18.22 -8.37
C GLN A 99 -11.95 18.48 -6.90
#